data_AF-A0A537W1D5-F1
#
_entry.id   AF-A0A537W1D5-F1
#
_cell.length_a   1.000
_cell.length_b   1.000
_cell.length_c   1.000
_cell.angle_alpha   90.00
_cell.angle_beta   90.00
_cell.angle_gamma   90.00
#
_symmetry.space_group_name_H-M   'P 1'
#
loop_
_entity.id
_entity.type
_entity.pdbx_description
1 polymer ?
#
loop_
_entity_poly.entity_id
_entity_poly.type
_entity_poly.pdbx_seq_one_letter_code
_entity_poly.pdbx_strand_id
1 'polypeptide(L)' 'MSAYTLKRIDEMETAFGGGMRLARAELGVASFGMQVEEFPPNFDQYPEHSHSEDGQEEVYVVLRGNAE' A
#
# COMPACT_ATOMS: atom_id res chain seq x y z
N MET A 1 -23.06 -4.46 17.11
CA MET A 1 -21.71 -4.52 16.52
C MET A 1 -21.51 -3.24 15.74
N SER A 2 -20.38 -2.55 15.93
CA SER A 2 -20.01 -1.45 15.04
C SER A 2 -19.88 -1.97 13.60
N ALA A 3 -20.25 -1.14 12.63
CA ALA A 3 -20.02 -1.45 11.23
C ALA A 3 -18.51 -1.43 10.97
N TYR A 4 -17.97 -2.48 10.34
CA TYR A 4 -16.59 -2.53 9.88
C TYR A 4 -16.56 -3.03 8.44
N THR A 5 -15.58 -2.55 7.68
CA THR A 5 -15.27 -3.05 6.33
C THR A 5 -14.09 -4.00 6.44
N LEU A 6 -14.17 -5.16 5.78
CA LEU A 6 -13.10 -6.14 5.77
C LEU A 6 -12.92 -6.69 4.35
N LYS A 7 -11.67 -6.79 3.90
CA LYS A 7 -11.27 -7.39 2.63
C LYS A 7 -9.97 -8.17 2.79
N ARG A 8 -9.82 -9.27 2.06
CA ARG A 8 -8.56 -10.02 1.99
C ARG A 8 -7.55 -9.22 1.15
N ILE A 9 -6.29 -9.23 1.56
CA ILE A 9 -5.22 -8.45 0.92
C ILE A 9 -4.99 -8.91 -0.54
N ASP A 10 -5.03 -10.22 -0.78
CA ASP A 10 -4.81 -10.82 -2.09
C ASP A 10 -5.95 -10.54 -3.10
N GLU A 11 -7.14 -10.19 -2.61
CA GLU A 11 -8.31 -9.79 -3.40
C GLU A 11 -8.35 -8.28 -3.74
N MET A 12 -7.41 -7.47 -3.20
CA MET A 12 -7.37 -6.03 -3.47
C MET A 12 -6.79 -5.74 -4.85
N GLU A 13 -7.37 -4.74 -5.51
CA GLU A 13 -6.85 -4.19 -6.76
C GLU A 13 -5.39 -3.74 -6.63
N THR A 14 -4.62 -3.94 -7.69
CA THR A 14 -3.17 -3.71 -7.71
C THR A 14 -2.77 -2.65 -8.73
N ALA A 15 -1.71 -1.91 -8.44
CA ALA A 15 -0.98 -1.08 -9.38
C ALA A 15 0.51 -1.49 -9.45
N PHE A 16 1.27 -0.83 -10.33
CA PHE A 16 2.73 -0.99 -10.45
C PHE A 16 3.18 -2.45 -10.52
N GLY A 17 2.62 -3.22 -11.46
CA GLY A 17 3.04 -4.61 -11.64
C GLY A 17 2.59 -5.59 -10.56
N GLY A 18 1.67 -5.20 -9.70
CA GLY A 18 1.26 -6.01 -8.54
C GLY A 18 1.91 -5.60 -7.23
N GLY A 19 2.89 -4.69 -7.27
CA GLY A 19 3.69 -4.30 -6.10
C GLY A 19 2.93 -3.48 -5.05
N MET A 20 1.81 -2.85 -5.43
CA MET A 20 1.03 -1.99 -4.55
C MET A 20 -0.45 -2.36 -4.60
N ARG A 21 -1.04 -2.73 -3.45
CA ARG A 21 -2.48 -2.96 -3.27
C ARG A 21 -3.18 -1.67 -2.84
N LEU A 22 -4.29 -1.33 -3.49
CA LEU A 22 -5.01 -0.06 -3.30
C LEU A 22 -5.93 -0.04 -2.06
N ALA A 23 -5.39 -0.37 -0.89
CA ALA A 23 -6.14 -0.62 0.35
C ALA A 23 -7.07 0.54 0.77
N ARG A 24 -6.66 1.80 0.56
CA ARG A 24 -7.50 2.99 0.82
C ARG A 24 -8.81 2.92 0.05
N ALA A 25 -8.73 2.69 -1.26
CA ALA A 25 -9.89 2.64 -2.14
C ALA A 25 -10.79 1.47 -1.79
N GLU A 26 -10.19 0.29 -1.57
CA GLU A 26 -10.88 -0.96 -1.28
C GLU A 26 -11.61 -0.96 0.07
N LEU A 27 -11.11 -0.21 1.05
CA LEU A 27 -11.70 -0.09 2.39
C LEU A 27 -12.54 1.18 2.59
N GLY A 28 -12.60 2.07 1.59
CA GLY A 28 -13.36 3.31 1.64
C GLY A 28 -12.77 4.38 2.57
N VAL A 29 -11.46 4.35 2.82
CA VAL A 29 -10.78 5.35 3.66
C VAL A 29 -10.65 6.68 2.90
N ALA A 30 -11.12 7.77 3.52
CA ALA A 30 -11.12 9.10 2.88
C ALA A 30 -10.10 10.08 3.47
N SER A 31 -9.57 9.82 4.67
CA SER A 31 -8.78 10.80 5.42
C SER A 31 -7.27 10.76 5.16
N PHE A 32 -6.74 9.65 4.65
CA PHE A 32 -5.31 9.48 4.36
C PHE A 32 -5.06 8.41 3.29
N GLY A 33 -3.87 8.43 2.69
CA GLY A 33 -3.37 7.38 1.80
C GLY A 33 -3.07 6.10 2.57
N MET A 34 -3.49 4.95 2.06
CA MET A 34 -3.21 3.65 2.67
C MET A 34 -3.08 2.56 1.61
N GLN A 35 -1.99 1.80 1.69
CA GLN A 35 -1.59 0.80 0.71
C GLN A 35 -1.01 -0.40 1.44
N VAL A 36 -1.04 -1.56 0.79
CA VAL A 36 -0.22 -2.71 1.20
C VAL A 36 0.74 -2.99 0.07
N GLU A 37 2.02 -2.86 0.35
CA GLU A 37 3.09 -3.07 -0.62
C GLU A 37 3.65 -4.48 -0.49
N GLU A 38 3.81 -5.16 -1.62
CA GLU A 38 4.39 -6.50 -1.69
C GLU A 38 5.40 -6.56 -2.83
N PHE A 39 6.67 -6.58 -2.47
CA PHE A 39 7.77 -6.59 -3.42
C PHE A 39 8.42 -7.97 -3.46
N PRO A 40 8.27 -8.73 -4.57
CA PRO A 40 9.10 -9.90 -4.84
C PRO A 40 10.60 -9.55 -4.83
N PRO A 41 11.49 -10.54 -4.65
CA PRO A 41 12.93 -10.31 -4.80
C PRO A 41 13.26 -9.68 -6.16
N ASN A 42 14.09 -8.63 -6.15
CA ASN A 42 14.50 -7.86 -7.33
C ASN A 42 13.37 -7.15 -8.10
N PHE A 43 12.28 -6.78 -7.41
CA PHE A 43 11.18 -6.06 -8.03
C PHE A 43 11.59 -4.64 -8.47
N ASP A 44 11.35 -4.30 -9.73
CA ASP A 44 11.77 -3.04 -10.36
C ASP A 44 10.59 -2.25 -10.99
N GLN A 45 9.35 -2.71 -10.80
CA GLN A 45 8.17 -2.08 -11.41
C GLN A 45 7.56 -0.96 -10.56
N TYR A 46 8.05 -0.76 -9.33
CA TYR A 46 7.64 0.35 -8.47
C TYR A 46 8.64 1.51 -8.60
N PRO A 47 8.21 2.69 -9.08
CA PRO A 47 9.12 3.80 -9.32
C PRO A 47 9.57 4.45 -8.01
N GLU A 48 10.82 4.93 -8.00
CA GLU A 48 11.29 5.86 -6.98
C GLU A 48 10.47 7.16 -7.06
N HIS A 49 10.09 7.68 -5.89
CA HIS A 49 9.35 8.92 -5.75
C HIS A 49 9.55 9.51 -4.34
N SER A 50 9.13 10.77 -4.17
CA SER A 50 9.20 11.51 -2.92
C SER A 50 7.95 12.38 -2.74
N HIS A 51 7.52 12.54 -1.50
CA HIS A 51 6.44 13.45 -1.10
C HIS A 51 6.93 14.75 -0.43
N SER A 52 8.23 15.05 -0.47
CA SER A 52 8.83 16.23 0.15
C SER A 52 8.24 17.57 -0.32
N GLU A 53 7.75 17.62 -1.56
CA GLU A 53 7.15 18.82 -2.17
C GLU A 53 5.62 18.89 -1.96
N ASP A 54 5.00 17.79 -1.54
CA ASP A 54 3.54 17.65 -1.48
C ASP A 54 2.99 17.84 -0.06
N GLY A 55 3.88 17.97 0.92
CA GLY A 55 3.53 18.12 2.34
C GLY A 55 2.92 16.86 2.97
N GLN A 56 3.13 15.70 2.35
CA GLN A 56 2.67 14.40 2.87
C GLN A 56 3.83 13.68 3.54
N GLU A 57 3.54 13.08 4.69
CA GLU A 57 4.47 12.22 5.42
C GLU A 57 4.03 10.76 5.26
N GLU A 58 4.99 9.86 5.09
CA GLU A 58 4.72 8.44 4.95
C GLU A 58 5.27 7.65 6.13
N VAL A 59 4.49 6.66 6.59
CA VAL A 59 4.87 5.78 7.68
C VAL A 59 4.72 4.34 7.23
N TYR A 60 5.82 3.61 7.29
CA TYR A 60 5.87 2.22 6.85
C TYR A 60 5.92 1.29 8.05
N VAL A 61 5.17 0.19 7.98
CA VAL A 61 5.22 -0.89 8.96
C VAL A 61 5.49 -2.19 8.19
N VAL A 62 6.64 -2.81 8.46
CA VAL A 62 6.99 -4.09 7.84
C VAL A 62 6.07 -5.18 8.41
N LEU A 63 5.24 -5.76 7.54
CA LEU A 63 4.33 -6.86 7.93
C LEU A 63 5.02 -8.23 7.85
N ARG A 64 5.90 -8.42 6.86
CA ARG A 64 6.67 -9.66 6.62
C ARG A 64 7.82 -9.41 5.65
N GLY A 65 8.81 -10.30 5.65
CA GLY A 65 9.98 -10.22 4.78
C GLY A 65 11.05 -9.26 5.28
N ASN A 66 12.10 -9.09 4.48
CA ASN A 66 13.22 -8.20 4.75
C ASN A 66 13.90 -7.80 3.42
N ALA A 67 14.61 -6.68 3.44
CA ALA A 67 15.53 -6.24 2.40
C ALA A 67 16.82 -5.80 3.10
N GLU A 68 17.98 -6.17 2.55
CA GLU A 68 19.32 -5.77 3.00
C GLU A 68 20.08 -5.09 1.87
#